data_AF-X1B2V5-F1
#
_entry.id   AF-X1B2V5-F1
#
_cell.length_a   1.000
_cell.length_b   1.000
_cell.length_c   1.000
_cell.angle_alpha   90.00
_cell.angle_beta   90.00
_cell.angle_gamma   90.00
#
_symmetry.space_group_name_H-M   'P 1'
#
loop_
_entity.id
_entity.type
_entity.pdbx_description
1 polymer ?
#
loop_
_entity_poly.entity_id
_entity_poly.type
_entity_poly.pdbx_seq_one_letter_code
_entity_poly.pdbx_strand_id
1 'polypeptide(L)'
;MRSLQTKMGLLIVAFLIAVTTAAAKENWLQFKYDCRHSGNVPGRSVTTPPGLIGAVPLTDAVFTAPVVADGRVYVVDGAGVVFCIDTATLRVVWKFSTPGGKSNCNNVSSPAIAVLGTPYGGRYLHFGTMAGSYYVLNTANGTVIKEI
;
A
#
# COMPACT_ATOMS: atom_id res chain seq x y z
N MET A 1 35.83 -15.81 33.93
CA MET A 1 35.80 -14.75 32.90
C MET A 1 35.46 -15.26 31.49
N ARG A 2 35.85 -16.48 31.08
CA ARG A 2 35.50 -17.04 29.76
C ARG A 2 34.00 -17.31 29.53
N SER A 3 33.23 -17.72 30.56
CA SER A 3 31.80 -18.05 30.40
C SER A 3 30.87 -16.85 30.18
N LEU A 4 31.29 -15.64 30.54
CA LEU A 4 30.51 -14.42 30.33
C LEU A 4 30.62 -13.93 28.87
N GLN A 5 31.80 -14.09 28.26
CA GLN A 5 32.07 -13.77 26.85
C GLN A 5 31.29 -14.69 25.90
N THR A 6 31.19 -15.99 26.24
CA THR A 6 30.41 -16.97 25.45
C THR A 6 28.90 -16.72 25.54
N LYS A 7 28.37 -16.34 26.72
CA LYS A 7 26.96 -15.97 26.90
C LYS A 7 26.60 -14.67 26.18
N MET A 8 27.50 -13.68 26.17
CA MET A 8 27.32 -12.41 25.45
C MET A 8 27.32 -12.62 23.92
N GLY A 9 28.22 -13.47 23.40
CA GLY A 9 28.24 -13.81 21.97
C GLY A 9 27.00 -14.57 21.51
N LEU A 10 26.46 -15.47 22.33
CA LEU A 10 25.23 -16.22 22.04
C LEU A 10 24.00 -15.29 22.00
N LEU A 11 23.94 -14.29 22.88
CA LEU A 11 22.88 -13.27 22.91
C LEU A 11 22.94 -12.33 21.69
N ILE A 12 24.13 -11.96 21.23
CA ILE A 12 24.32 -11.14 20.02
C ILE A 12 23.93 -11.92 18.76
N VAL A 13 24.28 -13.20 18.67
CA VAL A 13 23.87 -14.07 17.55
C VAL A 13 22.36 -14.32 17.57
N ALA A 14 21.75 -14.55 18.72
CA ALA A 14 20.29 -14.69 18.85
C ALA A 14 19.55 -13.37 18.49
N PHE A 15 20.11 -12.21 18.85
CA PHE A 15 19.58 -10.90 18.46
C PHE A 15 19.73 -10.63 16.95
N LEU A 16 20.87 -10.98 16.36
CA LEU A 16 21.10 -10.90 14.92
C LEU A 16 20.19 -11.83 14.12
N ILE A 17 19.90 -13.04 14.62
CA ILE A 17 18.96 -13.97 13.99
C ILE A 17 17.51 -13.47 14.14
N ALA A 18 17.13 -12.91 15.29
CA ALA A 18 15.79 -12.35 15.50
C ALA A 18 15.49 -11.11 14.63
N VAL A 19 16.51 -10.34 14.25
CA VAL A 19 16.37 -9.18 13.33
C VAL A 19 16.14 -9.65 11.87
N THR A 20 16.54 -10.87 11.51
CA THR A 20 16.50 -11.35 10.11
C THR A 20 15.17 -11.95 9.64
N THR A 21 14.16 -12.10 10.51
CA THR A 21 12.88 -12.73 10.13
C THR A 21 11.68 -11.78 10.19
N ALA A 22 11.88 -10.48 9.97
CA ALA A 22 10.78 -9.63 9.56
C ALA A 22 10.38 -10.06 8.14
N ALA A 23 9.39 -10.94 8.02
CA ALA A 23 8.86 -11.36 6.73
C ALA A 23 8.50 -10.10 5.93
N ALA A 24 9.16 -9.93 4.78
CA ALA A 24 8.91 -8.78 3.92
C ALA A 24 7.42 -8.76 3.56
N LYS A 25 6.76 -7.63 3.83
CA LYS A 25 5.33 -7.51 3.55
C LYS A 25 5.09 -7.60 2.05
N GLU A 26 4.07 -8.36 1.66
CA GLU A 26 3.73 -8.59 0.26
C GLU A 26 3.34 -7.27 -0.44
N ASN A 27 3.78 -7.13 -1.69
CA ASN A 27 3.55 -5.95 -2.51
C ASN A 27 2.71 -6.32 -3.73
N TRP A 28 1.67 -5.54 -3.98
CA TRP A 28 0.82 -5.55 -5.16
C TRP A 28 0.75 -4.11 -5.68
N LEU A 29 1.74 -3.72 -6.46
CA LEU A 29 2.02 -2.30 -6.72
C LEU A 29 1.17 -1.69 -7.85
N GLN A 30 0.46 -2.51 -8.63
CA GLN A 30 -0.27 -2.03 -9.81
C GLN A 30 -1.44 -2.95 -10.16
N PHE A 31 -2.27 -2.50 -11.09
CA PHE A 31 -3.36 -3.30 -11.64
C PHE A 31 -2.87 -4.65 -12.16
N LYS A 32 -3.56 -5.73 -11.77
CA LYS A 32 -3.24 -7.10 -12.17
C LYS A 32 -1.79 -7.55 -11.88
N TYR A 33 -1.25 -7.11 -10.75
CA TYR A 33 -0.03 -7.61 -10.09
C TYR A 33 1.29 -7.26 -10.79
N ASP A 34 1.48 -7.68 -12.04
CA ASP A 34 2.71 -7.53 -12.80
C ASP A 34 2.57 -6.60 -14.00
N CYS A 35 3.70 -6.22 -14.62
CA CYS A 35 3.72 -5.32 -15.78
C CYS A 35 3.09 -5.94 -17.05
N ARG A 36 2.75 -7.22 -17.02
CA ARG A 36 2.03 -7.92 -18.09
C ARG A 36 0.53 -7.92 -17.83
N HIS A 37 0.10 -7.38 -16.69
CA HIS A 37 -1.27 -7.41 -16.21
C HIS A 37 -1.86 -8.83 -16.18
N SER A 38 -1.07 -9.81 -15.72
CA SER A 38 -1.47 -11.22 -15.74
C SER A 38 -2.56 -11.55 -14.72
N GLY A 39 -2.60 -10.83 -13.59
CA GLY A 39 -3.46 -11.16 -12.45
C GLY A 39 -3.08 -12.47 -11.75
N ASN A 40 -1.97 -13.09 -12.13
CA ASN A 40 -1.52 -14.37 -11.58
C ASN A 40 -0.50 -14.16 -10.46
N VAL A 41 -0.74 -14.79 -9.30
CA VAL A 41 0.18 -14.77 -8.15
C VAL A 41 0.56 -16.21 -7.79
N PRO A 42 1.58 -16.77 -8.45
CA PRO A 42 1.89 -18.21 -8.36
C PRO A 42 2.35 -18.66 -6.98
N GLY A 43 2.84 -17.74 -6.14
CA GLY A 43 3.26 -18.01 -4.77
C GLY A 43 2.13 -17.93 -3.74
N ARG A 44 0.88 -17.64 -4.15
CA ARG A 44 -0.25 -17.44 -3.25
C ARG A 44 -1.23 -18.60 -3.35
N SER A 45 -1.62 -19.13 -2.20
CA SER A 45 -2.75 -20.06 -2.07
C SER A 45 -3.81 -19.43 -1.18
N VAL A 46 -5.08 -19.61 -1.55
CA VAL A 46 -6.22 -19.11 -0.77
C VAL A 46 -6.91 -20.31 -0.15
N THR A 47 -7.07 -20.29 1.17
CA THR A 47 -7.88 -21.28 1.88
C THR A 47 -9.36 -21.02 1.59
N THR A 48 -10.09 -22.06 1.19
CA THR A 48 -11.52 -21.98 0.88
C THR A 48 -12.36 -22.67 1.97
N PRO A 49 -13.57 -22.16 2.29
CA PRO A 49 -14.18 -20.97 1.69
C PRO A 49 -13.56 -19.67 2.24
N PRO A 50 -13.46 -18.60 1.43
CA PRO A 50 -13.02 -17.31 1.94
C PRO A 50 -14.05 -16.76 2.93
N GLY A 51 -13.56 -16.20 4.04
CA GLY A 51 -14.36 -15.49 5.03
C GLY A 51 -14.09 -13.98 5.01
N LEU A 52 -15.06 -13.18 5.47
CA LEU A 52 -14.87 -11.75 5.67
C LEU A 52 -13.94 -11.50 6.86
N ILE A 53 -12.79 -10.87 6.61
CA ILE A 53 -11.83 -10.48 7.67
C ILE A 53 -12.17 -9.11 8.26
N GLY A 54 -12.79 -8.23 7.48
CA GLY A 54 -13.27 -6.94 7.95
C GLY A 54 -13.77 -6.05 6.82
N ALA A 55 -14.33 -4.90 7.20
CA ALA A 55 -14.85 -3.90 6.29
C ALA A 55 -14.44 -2.51 6.77
N VAL A 56 -14.04 -1.65 5.84
CA VAL A 56 -13.68 -0.26 6.12
C VAL A 56 -14.63 0.65 5.35
N PRO A 57 -15.41 1.50 6.02
CA PRO A 57 -16.29 2.44 5.33
C PRO A 57 -15.46 3.50 4.61
N LEU A 58 -15.74 3.70 3.31
CA LEU A 58 -15.18 4.77 2.49
C LEU A 58 -16.23 5.87 2.25
N THR A 59 -15.92 6.84 1.40
CA THR A 59 -16.84 7.95 1.12
C THR A 59 -17.79 7.67 -0.05
N ASP A 60 -17.41 6.78 -0.98
CA ASP A 60 -18.22 6.37 -2.13
C ASP A 60 -17.85 4.95 -2.61
N ALA A 61 -18.51 4.48 -3.67
CA ALA A 61 -18.24 3.22 -4.34
C ALA A 61 -16.80 3.12 -4.88
N VAL A 62 -16.23 1.92 -4.86
CA VAL A 62 -14.89 1.64 -5.40
C VAL A 62 -15.03 0.97 -6.77
N PHE A 63 -14.64 1.68 -7.82
CA PHE A 63 -14.68 1.18 -9.20
C PHE A 63 -13.34 0.64 -9.69
N THR A 64 -12.27 0.82 -8.91
CA THR A 64 -10.89 0.53 -9.32
C THR A 64 -10.23 -0.53 -8.46
N ALA A 65 -9.20 -1.19 -8.99
CA ALA A 65 -8.41 -2.14 -8.22
C ALA A 65 -7.50 -1.39 -7.23
N PRO A 66 -7.50 -1.75 -5.94
CA PRO A 66 -6.59 -1.19 -4.96
C PRO A 66 -5.16 -1.72 -5.15
N VAL A 67 -4.20 -1.06 -4.50
CA VAL A 67 -2.80 -1.50 -4.45
C VAL A 67 -2.35 -1.73 -3.01
N VAL A 68 -1.41 -2.65 -2.82
CA VAL A 68 -0.88 -3.01 -1.51
C VAL A 68 0.63 -2.79 -1.51
N ALA A 69 1.14 -2.06 -0.53
CA ALA A 69 2.58 -1.97 -0.31
C ALA A 69 2.91 -1.78 1.16
N ASP A 70 3.93 -2.48 1.63
CA ASP A 70 4.48 -2.34 2.99
C ASP A 70 3.42 -2.43 4.10
N GLY A 71 2.41 -3.29 3.90
CA GLY A 71 1.30 -3.51 4.84
C GLY A 71 0.29 -2.39 4.90
N ARG A 72 0.18 -1.63 3.81
CA ARG A 72 -0.86 -0.63 3.61
C ARG A 72 -1.64 -0.97 2.35
N VAL A 73 -2.95 -0.82 2.41
CA VAL A 73 -3.84 -0.84 1.25
C VAL A 73 -4.13 0.60 0.86
N TYR A 74 -3.99 0.90 -0.43
CA TYR A 74 -4.34 2.19 -1.00
C TYR A 74 -5.53 2.01 -1.93
N VAL A 75 -6.62 2.71 -1.62
CA VAL A 75 -7.90 2.64 -2.34
C VAL A 75 -8.28 4.05 -2.76
N VAL A 76 -8.81 4.19 -3.98
CA VAL A 76 -9.40 5.46 -4.43
C VAL A 76 -10.86 5.19 -4.78
N ASP A 77 -11.77 5.89 -4.13
CA ASP A 77 -13.21 5.76 -4.37
C ASP A 77 -13.73 6.73 -5.43
N GLY A 78 -15.01 6.59 -5.78
CA GLY A 78 -15.69 7.38 -6.83
C GLY A 78 -15.78 8.87 -6.54
N ALA A 79 -15.72 9.27 -5.26
CA ALA A 79 -15.64 10.68 -4.86
C ALA A 79 -14.23 11.28 -5.03
N GLY A 80 -13.27 10.48 -5.51
CA GLY A 80 -11.88 10.88 -5.68
C GLY A 80 -11.15 11.03 -4.33
N VAL A 81 -11.53 10.25 -3.32
CA VAL A 81 -10.84 10.20 -2.03
C VAL A 81 -9.91 9.00 -2.00
N VAL A 82 -8.63 9.28 -1.76
CA VAL A 82 -7.59 8.27 -1.52
C VAL A 82 -7.57 7.92 -0.05
N PHE A 83 -7.59 6.63 0.26
CA PHE A 83 -7.45 6.09 1.59
C PHE A 83 -6.18 5.24 1.68
N CYS A 84 -5.35 5.50 2.69
CA CYS A 84 -4.33 4.55 3.12
C CYS A 84 -4.81 3.83 4.38
N ILE A 85 -4.94 2.52 4.29
CA ILE A 85 -5.47 1.65 5.35
C ILE A 85 -4.36 0.71 5.81
N ASP A 86 -4.16 0.61 7.11
CA ASP A 86 -3.23 -0.37 7.69
C ASP A 86 -3.83 -1.78 7.57
N THR A 87 -3.07 -2.73 7.00
CA THR A 87 -3.58 -4.08 6.71
C THR A 87 -3.84 -4.93 7.96
N ALA A 88 -3.19 -4.62 9.08
CA ALA A 88 -3.30 -5.41 10.31
C ALA A 88 -4.49 -4.95 11.17
N THR A 89 -4.72 -3.64 11.22
CA THR A 89 -5.74 -3.02 12.09
C THR A 89 -6.98 -2.58 11.34
N LEU A 90 -6.93 -2.52 10.00
CA LEU A 90 -7.98 -1.99 9.12
C LEU A 90 -8.37 -0.54 9.44
N ARG A 91 -7.47 0.21 10.07
CA ARG A 91 -7.66 1.63 10.37
C ARG A 91 -7.11 2.49 9.23
N VAL A 92 -7.83 3.56 8.91
CA VAL A 92 -7.35 4.60 7.99
C VAL A 92 -6.19 5.33 8.67
N VAL A 93 -5.00 5.28 8.06
CA VAL A 93 -3.81 5.97 8.54
C VAL A 93 -3.79 7.41 8.07
N TRP A 94 -4.15 7.63 6.79
CA TRP A 94 -4.33 8.95 6.21
C TRP A 94 -5.34 8.88 5.07
N LYS A 95 -5.88 10.04 4.70
CA LYS A 95 -6.72 10.20 3.51
C LYS A 95 -6.39 11.52 2.79
N PHE A 96 -6.62 11.54 1.49
CA PHE A 96 -6.50 12.73 0.65
C PHE A 96 -7.75 12.84 -0.23
N SER A 97 -8.32 14.04 -0.33
CA SER A 97 -9.49 14.30 -1.17
C SER A 97 -9.09 15.19 -2.32
N THR A 98 -9.35 14.74 -3.55
CA THR A 98 -9.20 15.58 -4.73
C THR A 98 -10.23 16.73 -4.71
N PRO A 99 -9.97 17.85 -5.40
CA PRO A 99 -10.96 18.91 -5.60
C PRO A 99 -12.24 18.37 -6.26
N GLY A 100 -13.39 19.00 -5.98
CA GLY A 100 -14.70 18.66 -6.58
C GLY A 100 -15.76 18.15 -5.57
N GLY A 101 -15.35 17.64 -4.41
CA GLY A 101 -16.27 17.27 -3.32
C GLY A 101 -17.26 16.13 -3.67
N LYS A 102 -18.49 16.17 -3.13
CA LYS A 102 -19.51 15.11 -3.34
C LYS A 102 -20.12 15.07 -4.75
N SER A 103 -20.00 16.16 -5.51
CA SER A 103 -20.41 16.19 -6.93
C SER A 103 -19.33 15.64 -7.85
N ASN A 104 -18.20 15.22 -7.28
CA ASN A 104 -17.06 14.71 -8.02
C ASN A 104 -17.31 13.27 -8.42
N CYS A 105 -17.77 13.06 -9.66
CA CYS A 105 -17.78 11.73 -10.29
C CYS A 105 -16.40 11.44 -10.90
N ASN A 106 -15.34 11.53 -10.09
CA ASN A 106 -14.02 11.16 -10.55
C ASN A 106 -13.97 9.64 -10.58
N ASN A 107 -14.43 9.02 -11.67
CA ASN A 107 -14.09 7.64 -11.95
C ASN A 107 -12.57 7.61 -12.16
N VAL A 108 -11.88 7.30 -11.08
CA VAL A 108 -10.43 7.37 -10.98
C VAL A 108 -9.79 6.21 -11.75
N SER A 109 -8.53 6.37 -12.14
CA SER A 109 -7.75 5.22 -12.60
C SER A 109 -7.40 4.33 -11.41
N SER A 110 -7.18 3.03 -11.64
CA SER A 110 -6.49 2.20 -10.64
C SER A 110 -5.20 2.87 -10.20
N PRO A 111 -4.97 3.04 -8.89
CA PRO A 111 -3.70 3.55 -8.41
C PRO A 111 -2.53 2.64 -8.79
N ALA A 112 -1.34 3.21 -8.87
CA ALA A 112 -0.09 2.49 -9.02
C ALA A 112 0.96 3.05 -8.05
N ILE A 113 1.82 2.18 -7.53
CA ILE A 113 2.93 2.57 -6.67
C ILE A 113 4.24 2.46 -7.45
N ALA A 114 4.91 3.59 -7.64
CA ALA A 114 6.24 3.64 -8.24
C ALA A 114 7.31 3.61 -7.14
N VAL A 115 8.34 2.77 -7.36
CA VAL A 115 9.44 2.52 -6.42
C VAL A 115 10.83 2.78 -7.02
N LEU A 116 10.96 2.77 -8.36
CA LEU A 116 12.22 2.96 -9.08
C LEU A 116 12.30 4.38 -9.66
N GLY A 117 13.49 4.98 -9.60
CA GLY A 117 13.75 6.29 -10.21
C GLY A 117 13.17 7.49 -9.45
N THR A 118 12.74 7.31 -8.21
CA THR A 118 12.25 8.40 -7.37
C THR A 118 13.44 9.23 -6.85
N PRO A 119 13.54 10.54 -7.15
CA PRO A 119 14.72 11.34 -6.78
C PRO A 119 14.96 11.43 -5.27
N TYR A 120 13.97 11.05 -4.46
CA TYR A 120 14.01 11.10 -2.99
C TYR A 120 13.99 9.72 -2.33
N GLY A 121 14.17 8.62 -3.09
CA GLY A 121 14.19 7.26 -2.54
C GLY A 121 12.88 6.79 -1.90
N GLY A 122 11.78 7.52 -2.14
CA GLY A 122 10.45 7.22 -1.60
C GLY A 122 9.60 6.38 -2.54
N ARG A 123 8.44 5.90 -2.03
CA ARG A 123 7.37 5.33 -2.86
C ARG A 123 6.31 6.38 -3.13
N TYR A 124 5.82 6.42 -4.36
CA TYR A 124 4.77 7.36 -4.74
C TYR A 124 3.54 6.63 -5.25
N LEU A 125 2.37 7.08 -4.80
CA LEU A 125 1.08 6.64 -5.28
C LEU A 125 0.66 7.55 -6.43
N HIS A 126 0.39 6.94 -7.58
CA HIS A 126 -0.01 7.60 -8.81
C HIS A 126 -1.44 7.25 -9.14
N PHE A 127 -2.27 8.24 -9.48
CA PHE A 127 -3.60 8.02 -10.02
C PHE A 127 -4.09 9.24 -10.81
N GLY A 128 -4.92 8.99 -11.81
CA GLY A 128 -5.61 10.02 -12.59
C GLY A 128 -7.08 10.13 -12.22
N THR A 129 -7.67 11.27 -12.55
CA THR A 129 -9.09 11.55 -12.39
C THR A 129 -9.77 11.79 -13.74
N MET A 130 -11.09 11.62 -13.81
CA MET A 130 -11.86 11.99 -15.01
C MET A 130 -11.87 13.49 -15.29
N ALA A 131 -11.61 14.32 -14.28
CA ALA A 131 -11.43 15.76 -14.46
C ALA A 131 -10.14 16.13 -15.23
N GLY A 132 -9.31 15.14 -15.60
CA GLY A 132 -8.06 15.34 -16.33
C GLY A 132 -6.85 15.61 -15.46
N SER A 133 -7.01 15.59 -14.12
CA SER A 133 -5.92 15.77 -13.17
C SER A 133 -5.18 14.47 -12.92
N TYR A 134 -3.86 14.55 -12.75
CA TYR A 134 -3.02 13.43 -12.35
C TYR A 134 -2.24 13.74 -11.08
N TYR A 135 -2.37 12.85 -10.10
CA TYR A 135 -1.81 13.04 -8.77
C TYR A 135 -0.66 12.08 -8.50
N VAL A 136 0.37 12.61 -7.84
CA VAL A 136 1.49 11.87 -7.28
C VAL A 136 1.54 12.18 -5.78
N LEU A 137 1.28 11.18 -4.93
CA LEU A 137 1.25 11.32 -3.48
C LEU A 137 2.40 10.54 -2.85
N ASN A 138 2.96 11.06 -1.76
CA ASN A 138 3.86 10.28 -0.91
C ASN A 138 3.06 9.24 -0.11
N THR A 139 3.41 7.97 -0.25
CA THR A 139 2.65 6.88 0.40
C THR A 139 2.74 6.89 1.93
N ALA A 140 3.78 7.51 2.51
CA ALA A 140 4.00 7.53 3.95
C ALA A 140 2.95 8.38 4.69
N ASN A 141 2.55 9.50 4.10
CA ASN A 141 1.75 10.54 4.76
C ASN A 141 0.61 11.12 3.89
N GLY A 142 0.50 10.72 2.62
CA GLY A 142 -0.53 11.19 1.70
C GLY A 142 -0.31 12.60 1.15
N THR A 143 0.87 13.20 1.35
CA THR A 143 1.14 14.55 0.84
C THR A 143 1.27 14.54 -0.68
N VAL A 144 0.61 15.48 -1.35
CA VAL A 144 0.74 15.67 -2.80
C VAL A 144 2.16 16.15 -3.11
N ILE A 145 2.87 15.37 -3.92
CA ILE A 145 4.20 15.69 -4.46
C ILE A 145 4.07 16.41 -5.79
N LYS A 146 3.08 16.01 -6.59
CA LYS A 146 2.77 16.64 -7.86
C LYS A 146 1.30 16.49 -8.21
N GLU A 147 0.76 17.54 -8.81
CA GLU A 147 -0.51 17.57 -9.53
C GLU A 147 -0.20 18.06 -10.94
N ILE A 148 -0.73 17.37 -11.96
CA ILE A 148 -0.52 17.63 -13.38
C ILE A 148 -1.88 17.77 -14.05
#